data_AF-A0A453PB87-F1
#
_entry.id   AF-A0A453PB87-F1
#
_cell.length_a   1.000
_cell.length_b   1.000
_cell.length_c   1.000
_cell.angle_alpha   90.00
_cell.angle_beta   90.00
_cell.angle_gamma   90.00
#
_symmetry.space_group_name_H-M   'P 1'
#
loop_
_entity.id
_entity.type
_entity.pdbx_description
1 polymer ?
#
loop_
_entity_poly.entity_id
_entity_poly.type
_entity_poly.pdbx_seq_one_letter_code
_entity_poly.pdbx_strand_id
1 'polypeptide(L)'
;MALRRKRIIKSLKGHIRKLALNDYGCLFVICRLSIVDNTELITEVVVDELTKHLKELIFDKNGRRPLLQLFHPLCSRYLTPRELFYLNYNVPSPVSKAGYSFC
;
A
#
# COMPACT_ATOMS: atom_id res chain seq x y z
N MET A 1 11.66 10.37 -12.63
CA MET A 1 10.95 9.14 -12.17
C MET A 1 9.81 9.39 -11.18
N ALA A 2 9.87 10.40 -10.29
CA ALA A 2 8.78 10.72 -9.35
C ALA A 2 7.43 11.06 -10.03
N LEU A 3 7.45 11.74 -11.18
CA LEU A 3 6.23 12.10 -11.94
C LEU A 3 5.41 10.89 -12.40
N ARG A 4 6.07 9.80 -12.83
CA ARG A 4 5.36 8.58 -13.25
C ARG A 4 4.62 7.92 -12.08
N ARG A 5 5.27 7.87 -10.91
CA ARG A 5 4.66 7.35 -9.67
C ARG A 5 3.44 8.17 -9.23
N LYS A 6 3.51 9.50 -9.36
CA LYS A 6 2.37 10.39 -9.08
C LYS A 6 1.20 10.14 -10.05
N ARG A 7 1.47 9.97 -11.34
CA ARG A 7 0.43 9.68 -12.35
C ARG A 7 -0.27 8.34 -12.08
N ILE A 8 0.50 7.32 -11.69
CA ILE A 8 -0.06 6.02 -11.29
C ILE A 8 -1.00 6.18 -10.10
N ILE A 9 -0.59 6.88 -9.03
CA ILE A 9 -1.50 7.07 -7.88
C ILE A 9 -2.79 7.79 -8.31
N LYS A 10 -2.67 8.86 -9.10
CA LYS A 10 -3.84 9.61 -9.57
C LYS A 10 -4.81 8.73 -10.39
N SER A 11 -4.30 7.81 -11.22
CA SER A 11 -5.15 6.89 -11.99
C SER A 11 -5.84 5.82 -11.15
N LEU A 12 -5.43 5.62 -9.89
CA LEU A 12 -6.08 4.67 -8.98
C LEU A 12 -7.30 5.27 -8.27
N LYS A 13 -7.50 6.58 -8.37
CA LYS A 13 -8.65 7.26 -7.77
C LYS A 13 -9.96 6.68 -8.33
N GLY A 14 -10.89 6.35 -7.44
CA GLY A 14 -12.15 5.66 -7.70
C GLY A 14 -12.04 4.14 -7.77
N HIS A 15 -10.83 3.58 -7.67
CA HIS A 15 -10.58 2.15 -7.83
C HIS A 15 -9.98 1.50 -6.58
N ILE A 16 -9.65 2.27 -5.52
CA ILE A 16 -8.96 1.74 -4.34
C ILE A 16 -9.81 0.71 -3.61
N ARG A 17 -11.11 0.96 -3.45
CA ARG A 17 -12.04 -0.01 -2.84
C ARG A 17 -12.01 -1.36 -3.56
N LYS A 18 -12.17 -1.35 -4.89
CA LYS A 18 -12.20 -2.59 -5.69
C LYS A 18 -10.88 -3.35 -5.60
N LEU A 19 -9.76 -2.62 -5.58
CA LEU A 19 -8.43 -3.21 -5.39
C LEU A 19 -8.28 -3.80 -4.00
N ALA A 20 -8.69 -3.10 -2.95
CA ALA A 20 -8.57 -3.55 -1.56
C ALA A 20 -9.33 -4.85 -1.28
N LEU A 21 -10.48 -5.08 -1.93
CA LEU A 21 -11.27 -6.30 -1.79
C LEU A 21 -10.71 -7.49 -2.59
N ASN A 22 -9.83 -7.25 -3.56
CA ASN A 22 -9.26 -8.28 -4.42
C ASN A 22 -8.04 -8.96 -3.76
N ASP A 23 -7.87 -10.27 -3.99
CA ASP A 23 -6.80 -11.07 -3.37
C ASP A 23 -5.40 -10.51 -3.67
N TYR A 24 -5.12 -10.06 -4.90
CA TYR A 24 -3.83 -9.46 -5.27
C TYR A 24 -3.87 -7.93 -5.29
N GLY A 25 -5.05 -7.33 -5.54
CA GLY A 25 -5.22 -5.89 -5.48
C GLY A 25 -4.92 -5.33 -4.09
N CYS A 26 -5.25 -6.05 -3.02
CA CYS A 26 -4.96 -5.62 -1.66
C CYS A 26 -3.45 -5.50 -1.42
N LEU A 27 -2.66 -6.44 -1.94
CA LEU A 27 -1.21 -6.43 -1.86
C LEU A 27 -0.62 -5.26 -2.63
N PHE A 28 -1.15 -4.94 -3.82
CA PHE A 28 -0.72 -3.76 -4.56
C PHE A 28 -0.95 -2.45 -3.77
N VAL A 29 -2.11 -2.30 -3.11
CA VAL A 29 -2.39 -1.14 -2.26
C VAL A 29 -1.40 -1.10 -1.08
N ILE A 30 -1.13 -2.24 -0.44
CA ILE A 30 -0.14 -2.37 0.64
C ILE A 30 1.27 -1.98 0.14
N CYS A 31 1.72 -2.48 -1.01
CA CYS A 31 3.00 -2.08 -1.63
C CYS A 31 3.07 -0.57 -1.83
N ARG A 32 1.97 0.04 -2.27
CA ARG A 32 1.96 1.49 -2.51
C ARG A 32 2.08 2.27 -1.20
N LEU A 33 1.41 1.81 -0.14
CA LEU A 33 1.53 2.38 1.20
C LEU A 33 2.93 2.18 1.79
N SER A 34 3.65 1.10 1.46
CA SER A 34 4.99 0.84 2.02
C SER A 34 6.14 1.60 1.33
N ILE A 35 5.99 2.03 0.07
CA ILE A 35 7.09 2.59 -0.74
C ILE A 35 7.17 4.13 -0.71
N VAL A 36 6.18 4.85 -0.18
CA VAL A 36 6.03 6.30 -0.45
C VAL A 36 6.31 7.19 0.75
N ASP A 37 7.41 7.94 0.68
CA ASP A 37 7.73 9.02 1.63
C ASP A 37 6.87 10.29 1.44
N ASN A 38 6.30 10.49 0.25
CA ASN A 38 5.47 11.67 -0.07
C ASN A 38 4.00 11.40 0.30
N THR A 39 3.66 11.66 1.56
CA THR A 39 2.43 11.25 2.22
C THR A 39 1.17 11.95 1.72
N GLU A 40 1.21 13.23 1.36
CA GLU A 40 -0.01 13.99 1.01
C GLU A 40 -0.85 13.35 -0.09
N LEU A 41 -0.26 13.02 -1.24
CA LEU A 41 -1.03 12.50 -2.38
C LEU A 41 -1.52 11.04 -2.18
N ILE A 42 -0.82 10.27 -1.35
CA ILE A 42 -1.30 8.94 -0.92
C ILE A 42 -2.47 9.09 0.05
N THR A 43 -2.36 10.02 1.00
CA THR A 43 -3.42 10.31 1.95
C THR A 43 -4.68 10.78 1.23
N GLU A 44 -4.55 11.72 0.28
CA GLU A 44 -5.68 12.26 -0.49
C GLU A 44 -6.40 11.23 -1.37
N VAL A 45 -5.68 10.26 -1.93
CA VAL A 45 -6.28 9.32 -2.89
C VAL A 45 -6.60 7.98 -2.23
N VAL A 46 -5.61 7.38 -1.55
CA VAL A 46 -5.72 6.02 -1.01
C VAL A 46 -6.40 6.05 0.35
N VAL A 47 -5.91 6.85 1.30
CA VAL A 47 -6.44 6.85 2.67
C VAL A 47 -7.87 7.41 2.72
N ASP A 48 -8.14 8.47 1.96
CA ASP A 48 -9.50 9.02 1.82
C ASP A 48 -10.51 7.98 1.30
N GLU A 49 -10.17 7.23 0.25
CA GLU A 49 -11.04 6.17 -0.27
C GLU A 49 -11.20 4.99 0.69
N LEU A 50 -10.12 4.56 1.34
CA LEU A 50 -10.19 3.51 2.37
C LEU A 50 -11.11 3.94 3.53
N THR A 51 -11.04 5.20 3.93
CA THR A 51 -11.87 5.76 5.00
C THR A 51 -13.35 5.84 4.60
N LYS A 52 -13.64 6.26 3.36
CA LYS A 52 -15.01 6.30 2.81
C LYS A 52 -15.69 4.93 2.81
N HIS A 53 -14.92 3.87 2.61
CA HIS A 53 -15.42 2.49 2.55
C HIS A 53 -15.08 1.67 3.80
N LEU A 54 -14.68 2.33 4.90
CA LEU A 54 -14.16 1.68 6.09
C LEU A 54 -15.08 0.59 6.64
N LYS A 55 -16.38 0.88 6.77
CA LYS A 55 -17.38 -0.05 7.33
C LYS A 55 -17.45 -1.38 6.58
N GLU A 56 -17.22 -1.36 5.27
CA GLU A 56 -17.19 -2.57 4.46
C GLU A 56 -15.83 -3.26 4.58
N LEU A 57 -14.75 -2.48 4.41
CA LEU A 57 -13.40 -3.01 4.33
C LEU A 57 -12.95 -3.71 5.62
N ILE A 58 -13.35 -3.23 6.80
CA ILE A 58 -12.95 -3.83 8.08
C ILE A 58 -13.43 -5.27 8.27
N PHE A 59 -14.57 -5.64 7.67
CA PHE A 59 -15.15 -6.98 7.78
C PHE A 59 -14.73 -7.90 6.63
N ASP A 60 -14.16 -7.35 5.56
CA ASP A 60 -13.63 -8.15 4.46
C ASP A 60 -12.25 -8.75 4.76
N LYS A 61 -12.02 -9.98 4.29
CA LYS A 61 -10.76 -10.70 4.50
C LYS A 61 -9.54 -9.95 3.92
N ASN A 62 -9.70 -9.33 2.75
CA ASN A 62 -8.65 -8.62 2.01
C ASN A 62 -8.69 -7.12 2.29
N GLY A 63 -9.91 -6.55 2.35
CA GLY A 63 -10.16 -5.13 2.52
C GLY A 63 -9.58 -4.56 3.81
N ARG A 64 -9.50 -5.36 4.86
CA ARG A 64 -8.89 -4.93 6.14
C ARG A 64 -7.38 -4.85 6.09
N ARG A 65 -6.70 -5.53 5.15
CA ARG A 65 -5.24 -5.64 5.12
C ARG A 65 -4.57 -4.30 4.79
N PRO A 66 -5.02 -3.50 3.79
CA PRO A 66 -4.53 -2.14 3.59
C PRO A 66 -4.74 -1.21 4.79
N LEU A 67 -5.83 -1.38 5.54
CA LEU A 67 -6.08 -0.61 6.78
C LEU A 67 -5.05 -0.98 7.85
N LEU A 68 -4.84 -2.28 8.08
CA LEU A 68 -3.85 -2.78 9.03
C LEU A 68 -2.44 -2.33 8.67
N GLN A 69 -2.11 -2.22 7.37
CA GLN A 69 -0.84 -1.65 6.92
C GLN A 69 -0.63 -0.19 7.37
N LEU A 70 -1.68 0.62 7.51
CA LEU A 70 -1.59 1.98 8.03
C LEU A 70 -1.31 2.01 9.53
N PHE A 71 -1.84 1.06 10.29
CA PHE A 71 -1.66 1.00 11.75
C PHE A 71 -0.37 0.32 12.18
N HIS A 72 0.03 -0.77 11.51
CA HIS A 72 1.20 -1.57 11.87
C HIS A 72 1.90 -2.12 10.61
N PRO A 73 2.68 -1.31 9.88
CA PRO A 73 3.18 -1.69 8.56
C PRO A 73 4.00 -2.99 8.57
N LEU A 74 3.84 -3.81 7.53
CA LEU A 74 4.64 -5.02 7.26
C LEU A 74 4.59 -6.10 8.36
N CYS A 75 3.44 -6.26 9.02
CA CYS A 75 3.29 -7.25 10.09
C CYS A 75 3.05 -8.68 9.58
N SER A 76 3.80 -9.64 10.13
CA SER A 76 3.63 -11.07 9.88
C SER A 76 2.31 -11.67 10.39
N ARG A 77 1.56 -10.95 11.24
CA ARG A 77 0.25 -11.39 11.75
C ARG A 77 -0.81 -11.47 10.64
N TYR A 78 -0.69 -10.67 9.59
CA TYR A 78 -1.66 -10.59 8.47
C TYR A 78 -1.02 -10.55 7.08
N LEU A 79 0.30 -10.62 7.01
CA LEU A 79 1.06 -10.83 5.79
C LEU A 79 1.85 -12.13 5.94
N THR A 80 1.71 -13.02 4.98
CA THR A 80 2.47 -14.25 4.93
C THR A 80 3.96 -13.94 4.66
N PRO A 81 4.88 -14.85 5.02
CA PRO A 81 6.31 -14.68 4.73
C PRO A 81 6.59 -14.42 3.24
N ARG A 82 5.82 -15.05 2.35
CA ARG A 82 5.92 -14.86 0.90
C ARG A 82 5.51 -13.44 0.49
N GLU A 83 4.42 -12.92 1.04
CA GLU A 83 3.96 -11.56 0.74
C GLU A 83 4.93 -10.52 1.29
N LEU A 84 5.47 -10.73 2.50
CA LEU A 84 6.52 -9.88 3.05
C LEU A 84 7.76 -9.85 2.16
N PHE A 85 8.17 -11.01 1.63
CA PHE A 85 9.27 -11.10 0.68
C PHE A 85 9.00 -10.26 -0.58
N TYR A 86 7.79 -10.33 -1.15
CA TYR A 86 7.41 -9.51 -2.31
C TYR A 86 7.37 -8.01 -1.99
N LEU A 87 6.88 -7.65 -0.81
CA LEU A 87 6.80 -6.26 -0.36
C LEU A 87 8.16 -5.64 -0.07
N ASN A 88 9.12 -6.46 0.35
CA ASN A 88 10.51 -6.05 0.56
C ASN A 88 11.35 -6.07 -0.72
N TYR A 89 10.77 -6.45 -1.86
CA TYR A 89 11.47 -6.44 -3.13
C TYR A 89 11.73 -5.01 -3.60
N ASN A 90 12.86 -4.47 -3.16
CA ASN A 90 13.36 -3.19 -3.59
C ASN A 90 13.97 -3.33 -4.99
N VAL A 91 13.22 -2.95 -6.02
CA VAL A 91 13.83 -2.67 -7.33
C VAL A 91 14.76 -1.48 -7.12
N PRO A 92 16.07 -1.58 -7.41
CA PRO A 92 16.98 -0.45 -7.32
C PRO A 92 16.45 0.68 -8.19
N SER A 93 15.83 1.68 -7.56
CA SER A 93 15.47 2.90 -8.24
C SER A 93 16.75 3.74 -8.38
N PRO A 94 16.99 4.40 -9.53
CA PRO A 94 18.08 5.38 -9.65
C PRO A 94 17.96 6.56 -8.67
N VAL A 95 16.86 6.63 -7.90
CA VAL A 95 16.62 7.64 -6.88
C VAL A 95 16.88 6.99 -5.51
N SER A 96 18.09 7.25 -5.02
CA SER A 96 18.54 7.22 -3.62
C SER A 96 18.88 5.87 -2.99
N LYS A 97 20.20 5.60 -2.95
CA LYS A 97 20.87 4.95 -1.81
C LYS A 97 20.79 5.89 -0.60
N ALA A 98 20.18 5.44 0.49
CA ALA A 98 20.56 5.78 1.86
C ALA A 98 19.89 4.75 2.77
N GLY A 99 20.66 4.19 3.70
CA GLY A 99 20.40 2.90 4.33
C GLY A 99 19.12 2.81 5.16
N TYR A 100 18.50 1.64 5.11
CA TYR A 100 17.82 1.05 6.25
C TYR A 100 18.37 -0.36 6.43
N SER A 101 19.31 -0.48 7.37
CA SER A 101 19.69 -1.76 7.98
C SER A 101 18.59 -2.10 8.97
N PHE A 102 17.93 -3.23 8.79
CA PHE A 102 17.11 -3.82 9.85
C PHE A 102 17.87 -5.01 10.43
N CYS A 103 18.14 -4.93 11.73
CA CYS A 103 18.49 -6.06 12.59
C CYS A 103 17.36 -7.09 12.63
#